data_AF-A0A1J9P9V6-F1
#
_entry.id   AF-A0A1J9P9V6-F1
#
_cell.length_a   1.000
_cell.length_b   1.000
_cell.length_c   1.000
_cell.angle_alpha   90.00
_cell.angle_beta   90.00
_cell.angle_gamma   90.00
#
_symmetry.space_group_name_H-M   'P 1'
#
loop_
_entity.id
_entity.type
_entity.pdbx_description
1 polymer ?
#
loop_
_entity_poly.entity_id
_entity_poly.type
_entity_poly.pdbx_seq_one_letter_code
_entity_poly.pdbx_strand_id
1 'polypeptide(L)'
;MTTPGNDHSTTYPYPTPIPPDTDILVTHTPPAHHLDNFPYSVGCPHLLRAAWCIRPLLHVFGHVHVGRGVERAYYDRAQDAWEALCGARAENGALWERGSGVWRFAAGGGWWRDLCGLDGVWSMTGRVVWEGVKAVVVGRLWDGMGLGREGWMVNAACLDGSGKVLRGATVIEI
;
A
#
# COMPACT_ATOMS: atom_id res chain seq x y z
N MET A 1 -10.53 22.66 -43.18
CA MET A 1 -9.43 22.20 -42.31
C MET A 1 -9.94 22.24 -40.88
N THR A 2 -10.46 21.12 -40.40
CA THR A 2 -10.93 20.94 -39.03
C THR A 2 -9.76 20.46 -38.19
N THR A 3 -9.39 21.21 -37.16
CA THR A 3 -8.44 20.79 -36.13
C THR A 3 -8.99 19.57 -35.39
N PRO A 4 -8.19 18.52 -35.15
CA PRO A 4 -8.66 17.36 -34.42
C PRO A 4 -8.87 17.73 -32.95
N GLY A 5 -10.04 17.35 -32.42
CA GLY A 5 -10.44 17.58 -31.05
C GLY A 5 -9.50 16.88 -30.08
N ASN A 6 -9.11 17.61 -29.04
CA ASN A 6 -8.25 17.15 -27.97
C ASN A 6 -9.09 16.32 -26.99
N ASP A 7 -9.06 15.00 -27.16
CA ASP A 7 -9.81 13.99 -26.41
C ASP A 7 -9.13 13.61 -25.09
N HIS A 8 -8.94 14.57 -24.18
CA HIS A 8 -8.38 14.29 -22.85
C HIS A 8 -9.35 13.62 -21.86
N SER A 9 -10.44 12.99 -22.31
CA SER A 9 -11.47 12.41 -21.43
C SER A 9 -11.26 10.93 -21.07
N THR A 10 -10.12 10.32 -21.40
CA THR A 10 -9.92 8.89 -21.15
C THR A 10 -8.85 8.67 -20.07
N THR A 11 -9.27 8.09 -18.94
CA THR A 11 -8.42 7.44 -17.91
C THR A 11 -8.03 8.28 -16.68
N TYR A 12 -8.91 9.10 -16.13
CA TYR A 12 -8.85 9.44 -14.69
C TYR A 12 -10.26 9.33 -14.07
N PRO A 13 -10.40 8.73 -12.88
CA PRO A 13 -11.71 8.63 -12.21
C PRO A 13 -12.24 9.98 -11.70
N TYR A 14 -11.48 11.07 -11.89
CA TYR A 14 -11.83 12.41 -11.43
C TYR A 14 -12.28 13.27 -12.63
N PRO A 15 -13.38 14.04 -12.49
CA PRO A 15 -13.93 14.87 -13.57
C PRO A 15 -12.96 15.97 -14.04
N THR A 16 -11.96 16.29 -13.21
CA THR A 16 -10.80 17.12 -13.55
C THR A 16 -9.52 16.39 -13.13
N PRO A 17 -8.52 16.27 -14.03
CA PRO A 17 -7.21 15.76 -13.65
C PRO A 17 -6.58 16.64 -12.56
N ILE A 18 -5.87 16.01 -11.62
CA ILE A 18 -5.13 16.73 -10.58
C ILE A 18 -3.91 17.40 -11.24
N PRO A 19 -3.61 18.68 -10.95
CA PRO A 19 -2.44 19.35 -11.50
C PRO A 19 -1.12 18.65 -11.12
N PRO A 20 -0.17 18.49 -12.06
CA PRO A 20 1.07 17.74 -11.83
C PRO A 20 2.04 18.43 -10.84
N ASP A 21 1.90 19.73 -10.63
CA ASP A 21 2.69 20.57 -9.72
C ASP A 21 2.03 20.72 -8.33
N THR A 22 1.08 19.84 -7.99
CA THR A 22 0.40 19.89 -6.69
C THR A 22 1.37 19.53 -5.55
N ASP A 23 1.63 20.50 -4.67
CA ASP A 23 2.43 20.31 -3.47
C ASP A 23 1.65 19.66 -2.32
N ILE A 24 0.38 20.05 -2.18
CA ILE A 24 -0.50 19.57 -1.11
C ILE A 24 -1.72 18.90 -1.75
N LEU A 25 -1.84 17.60 -1.55
CA LEU A 25 -2.99 16.81 -1.98
C LEU A 25 -3.88 16.52 -0.78
N VAL A 26 -5.18 16.80 -0.88
CA VAL A 26 -6.15 16.47 0.17
C VAL A 26 -7.23 15.57 -0.40
N THR A 27 -7.45 14.41 0.21
CA THR A 27 -8.47 13.45 -0.23
C THR A 27 -9.32 12.94 0.94
N HIS A 28 -10.50 12.42 0.64
CA HIS A 28 -11.35 11.83 1.69
C HIS A 28 -10.77 10.50 2.19
N THR A 29 -10.49 9.59 1.26
CA THR A 29 -9.96 8.25 1.54
C THR A 29 -8.44 8.20 1.41
N PRO A 30 -7.78 7.24 2.07
CA PRO A 30 -6.35 7.01 1.91
C PRO A 30 -6.02 6.42 0.51
N PRO A 31 -4.80 6.65 -0.02
CA PRO A 31 -4.28 5.81 -1.09
C PRO A 31 -4.12 4.37 -0.58
N ALA A 32 -4.19 3.40 -1.50
CA ALA A 32 -3.99 2.00 -1.12
C ALA A 32 -2.63 1.79 -0.45
N HIS A 33 -2.60 0.90 0.56
CA HIS A 33 -1.42 0.44 1.30
C HIS A 33 -0.74 1.46 2.22
N HIS A 34 -1.27 2.67 2.34
CA HIS A 34 -0.77 3.69 3.27
C HIS A 34 -1.84 4.12 4.24
N LEU A 35 -1.63 3.82 5.53
CA LEU A 35 -2.52 4.26 6.62
C LEU A 35 -4.00 3.90 6.36
N ASP A 36 -4.25 2.77 5.68
CA ASP A 36 -5.52 2.39 5.09
C ASP A 36 -6.15 1.12 5.69
N ASN A 37 -5.69 0.73 6.89
CA ASN A 37 -6.09 -0.47 7.62
C ASN A 37 -5.56 -1.80 7.04
N PHE A 38 -4.36 -1.81 6.47
CA PHE A 38 -3.69 -3.06 6.09
C PHE A 38 -3.68 -4.10 7.24
N PRO A 39 -4.02 -5.39 6.99
CA PRO A 39 -4.28 -6.01 5.68
C PRO A 39 -5.71 -5.85 5.15
N TYR A 40 -6.66 -5.40 5.97
CA TYR A 40 -8.04 -5.07 5.57
C TYR A 40 -8.12 -3.68 4.90
N SER A 41 -7.21 -3.50 3.94
CA SER A 41 -6.95 -2.26 3.21
C SER A 41 -8.22 -1.76 2.55
N VAL A 42 -8.63 -0.54 2.85
CA VAL A 42 -9.76 0.15 2.18
C VAL A 42 -9.29 1.37 1.37
N GLY A 43 -7.98 1.50 1.19
CA GLY A 43 -7.40 2.59 0.41
C GLY A 43 -7.66 2.42 -1.09
N CYS A 44 -7.58 3.54 -1.82
CA CYS A 44 -7.91 3.59 -3.24
C CYS A 44 -6.68 3.34 -4.12
N PRO A 45 -6.66 2.29 -4.97
CA PRO A 45 -5.52 2.02 -5.87
C PRO A 45 -5.35 3.08 -6.95
N HIS A 46 -6.43 3.71 -7.40
CA HIS A 46 -6.37 4.80 -8.38
C HIS A 46 -5.72 6.05 -7.78
N LEU A 47 -6.01 6.31 -6.49
CA LEU A 47 -5.40 7.41 -5.77
C LEU A 47 -3.92 7.16 -5.51
N LEU A 48 -3.53 5.93 -5.20
CA LEU A 48 -2.11 5.55 -5.08
C LEU A 48 -1.35 5.86 -6.38
N ARG A 49 -1.89 5.45 -7.53
CA ARG A 49 -1.29 5.78 -8.85
C ARG A 49 -1.20 7.28 -9.09
N ALA A 50 -2.24 8.04 -8.74
CA ALA A 50 -2.20 9.50 -8.87
C ALA A 50 -1.12 10.12 -7.96
N ALA A 51 -0.98 9.65 -6.72
CA ALA A 51 0.06 10.10 -5.81
C ALA A 51 1.47 9.82 -6.35
N TRP A 52 1.69 8.67 -6.99
CA TRP A 52 2.93 8.34 -7.70
C TRP A 52 3.24 9.25 -8.89
N CYS A 53 2.21 9.70 -9.62
CA CYS A 53 2.40 10.63 -10.73
C CYS A 53 2.76 12.04 -10.24
N ILE A 54 2.06 12.53 -9.21
CA ILE A 54 2.14 13.91 -8.74
C ILE A 54 3.30 14.11 -7.75
N ARG A 55 3.51 13.14 -6.86
CA ARG A 55 4.51 13.18 -5.78
C ARG A 55 4.38 14.45 -4.92
N PRO A 56 3.22 14.64 -4.26
CA PRO A 56 3.00 15.79 -3.38
C PRO A 56 4.01 15.79 -2.22
N LEU A 57 4.37 16.99 -1.74
CA LEU A 57 5.13 17.16 -0.50
C LEU A 57 4.29 16.71 0.71
N LEU A 58 2.97 16.89 0.64
CA LEU A 58 2.04 16.53 1.69
C LEU A 58 0.74 15.97 1.09
N HIS A 59 0.37 14.76 1.48
CA HIS A 59 -0.92 14.14 1.16
C HIS A 59 -1.70 13.90 2.45
N VAL A 60 -2.78 14.65 2.65
CA VAL A 60 -3.65 14.54 3.82
C VAL A 60 -4.94 13.81 3.46
N PHE A 61 -5.33 12.85 4.30
CA PHE A 61 -6.55 12.07 4.11
C PHE A 61 -7.14 11.61 5.44
N GLY A 62 -8.30 10.94 5.38
CA GLY A 62 -9.02 10.46 6.55
C GLY A 62 -9.78 9.17 6.26
N HIS A 63 -11.06 9.13 6.66
CA HIS A 63 -12.00 8.00 6.48
C HIS A 63 -11.67 6.75 7.32
N VAL A 64 -10.41 6.37 7.46
CA VAL A 64 -9.97 5.16 8.14
C VAL A 64 -9.41 5.48 9.52
N HIS A 65 -10.27 5.43 10.55
CA HIS A 65 -9.91 5.86 11.91
C HIS A 65 -8.78 5.04 12.53
N VAL A 66 -8.79 3.73 12.29
CA VAL A 66 -7.76 2.80 12.76
C VAL A 66 -6.41 3.00 12.08
N GLY A 67 -6.39 3.70 10.94
CA GLY A 67 -5.19 4.02 10.18
C GLY A 67 -4.58 5.39 10.52
N ARG A 68 -5.08 6.10 11.55
CA ARG A 68 -4.55 7.41 11.92
C ARG A 68 -3.04 7.37 12.12
N GLY A 69 -2.30 8.26 11.47
CA GLY A 69 -0.85 8.28 11.55
C GLY A 69 -0.19 9.23 10.56
N VAL A 70 1.14 9.18 10.56
CA VAL A 70 2.01 9.91 9.65
C VAL A 70 3.02 8.91 9.09
N GLU A 71 3.21 8.95 7.78
CA GLU A 71 4.14 8.10 7.06
C GLU A 71 4.93 8.94 6.05
N ARG A 72 6.18 8.55 5.78
CA ARG A 72 7.02 9.18 4.76
C ARG A 72 6.79 8.49 3.42
N ALA A 73 6.56 9.28 2.37
CA ALA A 73 6.45 8.81 1.00
C ALA A 73 7.74 9.14 0.25
N TYR A 74 8.45 8.11 -0.18
CA TYR A 74 9.73 8.23 -0.87
C TYR A 74 9.58 8.24 -2.39
N TYR A 75 8.51 7.62 -2.91
CA TYR A 75 8.27 7.44 -4.34
C TYR A 75 9.47 6.82 -5.06
N ASP A 76 10.06 5.79 -4.44
CA ASP A 76 11.21 5.05 -4.93
C ASP A 76 10.90 3.56 -5.15
N ARG A 77 11.84 2.83 -5.75
CA ARG A 77 11.63 1.41 -6.05
C ARG A 77 11.38 0.54 -4.81
N ALA A 78 11.83 0.97 -3.63
CA ALA A 78 11.59 0.22 -2.41
C ALA A 78 10.12 0.36 -1.98
N GLN A 79 9.57 1.58 -2.06
CA GLN A 79 8.16 1.83 -1.84
C GLN A 79 7.29 1.08 -2.87
N ASP A 80 7.63 1.13 -4.16
CA ASP A 80 6.92 0.40 -5.22
C ASP A 80 6.89 -1.13 -4.96
N ALA A 81 8.03 -1.71 -4.56
CA ALA A 81 8.12 -3.12 -4.22
C ALA A 81 7.29 -3.49 -2.97
N TRP A 82 7.26 -2.62 -1.96
CA TRP A 82 6.44 -2.79 -0.77
C TRP A 82 4.94 -2.76 -1.09
N GLU A 83 4.50 -1.77 -1.87
CA GLU A 83 3.11 -1.63 -2.31
C GLU A 83 2.67 -2.84 -3.17
N ALA A 84 3.53 -3.30 -4.08
CA ALA A 84 3.28 -4.51 -4.87
C ALA A 84 3.14 -5.77 -3.98
N LEU A 85 3.95 -5.90 -2.94
CA LEU A 85 3.83 -6.98 -1.96
C LEU A 85 2.52 -6.88 -1.16
N CYS A 86 2.12 -5.67 -0.75
CA CYS A 86 0.85 -5.44 -0.08
C CYS A 86 -0.35 -5.80 -0.96
N GLY A 87 -0.32 -5.40 -2.25
CA GLY A 87 -1.32 -5.78 -3.25
C GLY A 87 -1.40 -7.31 -3.42
N ALA A 88 -0.26 -7.97 -3.59
CA ALA A 88 -0.19 -9.43 -3.68
C ALA A 88 -0.71 -10.12 -2.41
N ARG A 89 -0.49 -9.54 -1.22
CA ARG A 89 -1.03 -10.08 0.04
C ARG A 89 -2.55 -9.92 0.16
N ALA A 90 -3.08 -8.77 -0.26
CA ALA A 90 -4.51 -8.49 -0.23
C ALA A 90 -5.29 -9.43 -1.17
N GLU A 91 -4.78 -9.66 -2.38
CA GLU A 91 -5.44 -10.51 -3.38
C GLU A 91 -5.42 -12.00 -3.02
N ASN A 92 -4.38 -12.47 -2.33
CA ASN A 92 -4.19 -13.91 -2.11
C ASN A 92 -4.83 -14.45 -0.81
N GLY A 93 -5.31 -13.61 0.12
CA GLY A 93 -5.95 -14.05 1.38
C GLY A 93 -5.09 -15.01 2.24
N ALA A 94 -3.80 -15.16 1.91
CA ALA A 94 -3.13 -16.47 1.99
C ALA A 94 -2.67 -16.88 3.39
N LEU A 95 -2.66 -15.97 4.36
CA LEU A 95 -2.06 -16.24 5.68
C LEU A 95 -3.00 -16.02 6.86
N TRP A 96 -4.12 -15.31 6.69
CA TRP A 96 -4.98 -14.95 7.83
C TRP A 96 -6.42 -15.45 7.72
N GLU A 97 -6.98 -15.60 6.51
CA GLU A 97 -8.32 -16.22 6.37
C GLU A 97 -8.33 -17.74 6.54
N ARG A 98 -7.17 -18.39 6.69
CA ARG A 98 -7.05 -19.80 7.09
C ARG A 98 -7.09 -20.01 8.61
N GLY A 99 -8.00 -19.31 9.28
CA GLY A 99 -8.51 -19.65 10.61
C GLY A 99 -9.36 -20.94 10.65
N SER A 100 -9.28 -21.81 9.65
CA SER A 100 -9.92 -23.14 9.63
C SER A 100 -8.87 -24.20 9.32
N GLY A 101 -8.16 -24.65 10.36
CA GLY A 101 -7.10 -25.65 10.13
C GLY A 101 -6.61 -26.44 11.32
N VAL A 102 -6.69 -25.96 12.57
CA VAL A 102 -6.31 -26.77 13.74
C VAL A 102 -7.08 -28.10 13.78
N TRP A 103 -8.34 -28.08 13.33
CA TRP A 103 -9.17 -29.29 13.28
C TRP A 103 -8.86 -30.23 12.12
N ARG A 104 -8.27 -29.72 11.03
CA ARG A 104 -7.76 -30.52 9.90
C ARG A 104 -6.34 -31.03 10.15
N PHE A 105 -5.59 -30.37 11.03
CA PHE A 105 -4.27 -30.78 11.54
C PHE A 105 -4.35 -31.97 12.50
N ALA A 106 -5.36 -32.00 13.38
CA ALA A 106 -5.44 -32.99 14.45
C ALA A 106 -6.07 -34.35 14.04
N ALA A 107 -7.04 -34.35 13.11
CA ALA A 107 -7.91 -35.52 12.92
C ALA A 107 -7.51 -36.50 11.81
N GLY A 108 -6.36 -36.35 11.14
CA GLY A 108 -6.09 -37.11 9.91
C GLY A 108 -4.63 -37.43 9.55
N GLY A 109 -3.70 -37.43 10.51
CA GLY A 109 -2.31 -37.81 10.22
C GLY A 109 -1.57 -36.86 9.26
N GLY A 110 -2.07 -35.62 9.11
CA GLY A 110 -1.53 -34.61 8.19
C GLY A 110 -0.21 -33.97 8.62
N TRP A 111 0.15 -34.04 9.90
CA TRP A 111 1.34 -33.33 10.41
C TRP A 111 2.67 -33.85 9.82
N TRP A 112 2.80 -35.16 9.55
CA TRP A 112 3.98 -35.72 8.88
C TRP A 112 4.01 -35.44 7.37
N ARG A 113 2.84 -35.32 6.72
CA ARG A 113 2.75 -34.92 5.29
C ARG A 113 2.94 -33.43 5.09
N ASP A 114 2.61 -32.56 6.05
CA ASP A 114 2.90 -31.12 5.99
C ASP A 114 4.37 -30.81 6.34
N LEU A 115 4.98 -31.57 7.27
CA LEU A 115 6.41 -31.43 7.58
C LEU A 115 7.32 -31.89 6.43
N CYS A 116 6.94 -32.95 5.71
CA CYS A 116 7.77 -33.56 4.65
C CYS A 116 7.14 -33.47 3.24
N GLY A 117 6.11 -32.62 3.05
CA GLY A 117 5.29 -32.57 1.84
C GLY A 117 5.85 -31.71 0.72
N LEU A 118 6.48 -32.39 -0.23
CA LEU A 118 6.81 -31.96 -1.58
C LEU A 118 5.55 -31.58 -2.40
N ASP A 119 4.92 -30.44 -2.12
CA ASP A 119 4.10 -29.74 -3.12
C ASP A 119 3.88 -28.27 -2.70
N GLY A 120 4.62 -27.36 -3.35
CA GLY A 120 4.30 -25.94 -3.36
C GLY A 120 4.70 -25.12 -2.12
N VAL A 121 4.66 -25.65 -0.90
CA VAL A 121 4.89 -24.82 0.31
C VAL A 121 6.36 -24.40 0.45
N TRP A 122 7.30 -25.32 0.21
CA TRP A 122 8.73 -25.00 0.20
C TRP A 122 9.14 -24.15 -1.01
N SER A 123 8.46 -24.28 -2.15
CA SER A 123 8.70 -23.41 -3.31
C SER A 123 8.12 -22.02 -3.10
N MET A 124 6.96 -21.88 -2.44
CA MET A 124 6.39 -20.59 -2.05
C MET A 124 7.23 -19.92 -0.96
N THR A 125 7.64 -20.66 0.07
CA THR A 125 8.53 -20.16 1.12
C THR A 125 9.88 -19.75 0.52
N GLY A 126 10.45 -20.58 -0.35
CA GLY A 126 11.66 -20.28 -1.10
C GLY A 126 11.51 -19.05 -1.98
N ARG A 127 10.36 -18.89 -2.65
CA ARG A 127 10.07 -17.72 -3.49
C ARG A 127 9.91 -16.45 -2.67
N VAL A 128 9.22 -16.50 -1.52
CA VAL A 128 9.09 -15.36 -0.61
C VAL A 128 10.44 -14.95 -0.04
N VAL A 129 11.26 -15.92 0.39
CA VAL A 129 12.62 -15.65 0.86
C VAL A 129 13.49 -15.11 -0.27
N TRP A 130 13.37 -15.65 -1.48
CA TRP A 130 14.13 -15.22 -2.65
C TRP A 130 13.74 -13.81 -3.12
N GLU A 131 12.45 -13.49 -3.21
CA GLU A 131 11.98 -12.14 -3.54
C GLU A 131 12.30 -11.16 -2.41
N GLY A 132 12.21 -11.57 -1.14
CA GLY A 132 12.63 -10.76 0.01
C GLY A 132 14.14 -10.47 0.01
N VAL A 133 14.97 -11.48 -0.28
CA VAL A 133 16.43 -11.31 -0.42
C VAL A 133 16.76 -10.45 -1.63
N LYS A 134 16.10 -10.65 -2.79
CA LYS A 134 16.26 -9.77 -3.95
C LYS A 134 15.88 -8.33 -3.63
N ALA A 135 14.77 -8.09 -2.93
CA ALA A 135 14.35 -6.76 -2.54
C ALA A 135 15.38 -6.07 -1.62
N VAL A 136 15.93 -6.81 -0.64
CA VAL A 136 16.99 -6.30 0.24
C VAL A 136 18.30 -6.09 -0.52
N VAL A 137 18.67 -6.99 -1.43
CA VAL A 137 19.90 -6.89 -2.22
C VAL A 137 19.81 -5.77 -3.24
N VAL A 138 18.69 -5.61 -3.94
CA VAL A 138 18.41 -4.49 -4.85
C VAL A 138 18.36 -3.18 -4.04
N GLY A 139 17.68 -3.18 -2.90
CA GLY A 139 17.66 -2.02 -1.99
C GLY A 139 19.04 -1.61 -1.49
N ARG A 140 19.92 -2.58 -1.20
CA ARG A 140 21.31 -2.32 -0.76
C ARG A 140 22.29 -2.03 -1.91
N LEU A 141 22.07 -2.58 -3.11
CA LEU A 141 22.92 -2.32 -4.28
C LEU A 141 22.60 -0.99 -4.97
N TRP A 142 21.36 -0.52 -4.85
CA TRP A 142 20.88 0.71 -5.49
C TRP A 142 20.46 1.79 -4.49
N ASP A 143 21.10 1.79 -3.31
CA ASP A 143 20.95 2.74 -2.19
C ASP A 143 21.44 4.16 -2.55
N GLY A 144 20.95 4.71 -3.65
CA GLY A 144 21.45 5.98 -4.21
C GLY A 144 20.70 6.53 -5.42
N MET A 145 19.58 5.93 -5.84
CA MET A 145 18.71 6.55 -6.85
C MET A 145 17.42 7.05 -6.20
N GLY A 146 17.52 8.18 -5.49
CA GLY A 146 16.36 9.02 -5.19
C GLY A 146 15.76 9.51 -6.51
N LEU A 147 14.70 8.84 -6.98
CA LEU A 147 14.07 9.10 -8.28
C LEU A 147 13.01 10.22 -8.22
N GLY A 148 12.87 10.91 -7.09
CA GLY A 148 11.81 11.90 -6.91
C GLY A 148 11.85 12.76 -5.65
N ARG A 149 10.90 13.69 -5.61
CA ARG A 149 10.58 14.51 -4.45
C ARG A 149 9.91 13.62 -3.40
N GLU A 150 10.53 13.50 -2.22
CA GLU A 150 9.90 12.85 -1.07
C GLU A 150 8.80 13.74 -0.47
N GLY A 151 7.88 13.13 0.26
CA GLY A 151 6.77 13.81 0.90
C GLY A 151 6.23 13.04 2.11
N TRP A 152 5.08 13.48 2.58
CA TRP A 152 4.42 12.94 3.75
C TRP A 152 2.99 12.52 3.44
N MET A 153 2.59 11.36 3.94
CA MET A 153 1.21 10.89 3.94
C MET A 153 0.65 10.96 5.36
N VAL A 154 -0.51 11.59 5.52
CA VAL A 154 -1.09 11.90 6.81
C VAL A 154 -2.54 11.46 6.85
N ASN A 155 -2.82 10.46 7.66
CA ASN A 155 -4.17 10.13 8.04
C ASN A 155 -4.57 10.98 9.25
N ALA A 156 -5.28 12.06 8.98
CA ALA A 156 -5.75 13.05 9.95
C ALA A 156 -7.10 12.68 10.59
N ALA A 157 -7.44 11.39 10.66
CA ALA A 157 -8.65 10.95 11.34
C ALA A 157 -8.72 11.51 12.78
N CYS A 158 -9.84 12.17 13.07
CA CYS A 158 -10.09 12.82 14.36
C CYS A 158 -10.75 11.88 15.38
N LEU A 159 -10.98 10.63 15.01
CA LEU A 159 -11.62 9.61 15.82
C LEU A 159 -10.70 8.40 15.89
N ASP A 160 -10.66 7.71 17.03
CA ASP A 160 -10.03 6.40 17.14
C ASP A 160 -10.95 5.28 16.61
N GLY A 161 -10.46 4.04 16.63
CA GLY A 161 -11.23 2.86 16.22
C GLY A 161 -12.49 2.59 17.06
N SER A 162 -12.64 3.22 18.23
CA SER A 162 -13.83 3.14 19.08
C SER A 162 -14.82 4.30 18.84
N GLY A 163 -14.46 5.27 17.99
CA GLY A 163 -15.27 6.46 17.73
C GLY A 163 -15.08 7.58 18.75
N LYS A 164 -14.03 7.53 19.58
CA LYS A 164 -13.71 8.61 20.51
C LYS A 164 -12.92 9.72 19.81
N VAL A 165 -13.30 10.97 20.06
CA VAL A 165 -12.61 12.15 19.53
C VAL A 165 -11.18 12.22 20.08
N LEU A 166 -10.23 12.27 19.17
CA LEU A 166 -8.82 12.50 19.42
C LEU A 166 -8.54 14.00 19.44
N ARG A 167 -7.69 14.42 20.38
CA ARG A 167 -7.29 15.83 20.55
C ARG A 167 -5.78 15.94 20.34
N GLY A 168 -5.36 17.08 19.79
CA GLY A 168 -3.95 17.40 19.53
C GLY A 168 -3.70 17.69 18.06
N ALA A 169 -2.68 18.50 17.80
CA ALA A 169 -2.20 18.78 16.45
C ALA A 169 -1.14 17.75 16.04
N THR A 170 -1.19 17.31 14.79
CA THR A 170 -0.07 16.61 14.16
C THR A 170 0.82 17.68 13.53
N VAL A 171 2.08 17.78 13.95
CA VAL A 171 3.05 18.74 13.42
C VAL A 171 4.02 17.97 12.54
N ILE A 172 4.21 18.45 11.30
CA ILE A 172 5.12 17.87 10.32
C ILE A 172 5.96 19.01 9.76
N GLU A 173 7.26 18.79 9.71
CA GLU A 173 8.21 19.72 9.11
C GLU A 173 8.44 19.28 7.66
N ILE A 174 8.18 20.20 6.72
CA ILE A 174 8.21 20.02 5.26
C ILE A 174 9.13 21.05 4.63
#